data_AF-A0A954I625-F1
#
_entry.id   AF-A0A954I625-F1
#
_cell.length_a   1.000
_cell.length_b   1.000
_cell.length_c   1.000
_cell.angle_alpha   90.00
_cell.angle_beta   90.00
_cell.angle_gamma   90.00
#
_symmetry.space_group_name_H-M   'P 1'
#
loop_
_entity.id
_entity.type
_entity.pdbx_description
1 polymer ?
#
loop_
_entity_poly.entity_id
_entity_poly.type
_entity_poly.pdbx_seq_one_letter_code
_entity_poly.pdbx_strand_id
1 'polypeptide(L)' 'MKFLGLDIGGANLKLATADGHTRSSSFAMWQRHAELTAELQRLATDVFAQPDLIGLTMTAELA' A
#
# COMPACT_ATOMS: atom_id res chain seq x y z
N MET A 1 -5.27 15.92 -9.84
CA MET A 1 -4.02 15.18 -9.55
C MET A 1 -4.39 13.86 -8.88
N LYS A 2 -3.73 12.77 -9.27
CA LYS A 2 -3.92 11.40 -8.77
C LYS A 2 -2.93 11.17 -7.63
N PHE A 3 -3.38 11.41 -6.41
CA PHE A 3 -2.59 11.16 -5.20
C PHE A 3 -2.89 9.77 -4.66
N LEU A 4 -1.84 8.99 -4.41
CA LEU A 4 -1.92 7.67 -3.82
C LEU A 4 -1.21 7.66 -2.46
N GLY A 5 -1.94 7.34 -1.39
CA GLY A 5 -1.40 7.08 -0.06
C GLY A 5 -1.22 5.59 0.16
N LEU A 6 -0.07 5.19 0.69
CA LEU A 6 0.27 3.82 1.06
C LEU A 6 0.78 3.76 2.50
N ASP A 7 0.25 2.82 3.28
CA ASP A 7 0.73 2.47 4.63
C ASP A 7 1.12 0.99 4.67
N ILE A 8 2.40 0.73 4.92
CA ILE A 8 2.97 -0.60 5.08
C ILE A 8 2.94 -0.96 6.57
N GLY A 9 1.93 -1.74 6.98
CA GLY A 9 1.84 -2.31 8.32
C GLY A 9 2.55 -3.66 8.43
N GLY A 10 2.62 -4.20 9.66
CA GLY A 10 3.20 -5.52 9.91
C GLY A 10 2.38 -6.66 9.29
N ALA A 11 1.05 -6.58 9.43
CA ALA A 11 0.10 -7.60 8.98
C ALA A 11 -0.79 -7.19 7.80
N ASN A 12 -0.77 -5.92 7.39
CA ASN A 12 -1.65 -5.39 6.36
C ASN A 12 -0.96 -4.29 5.55
N LEU A 13 -1.26 -4.24 4.25
CA LEU A 13 -1.02 -3.09 3.39
C LEU A 13 -2.30 -2.28 3.27
N LYS A 14 -2.20 -0.95 3.38
CA LYS A 14 -3.35 -0.05 3.22
C LYS A 14 -3.07 0.96 2.13
N LEU A 15 -4.14 1.33 1.43
CA LEU A 15 -4.16 2.27 0.33
C LEU A 15 -5.28 3.28 0.54
N ALA A 16 -5.00 4.54 0.23
CA ALA A 16 -6.00 5.59 0.15
C ALA A 16 -5.73 6.51 -1.05
N THR A 17 -6.77 7.14 -1.58
CA THR A 17 -6.66 8.20 -2.59
C THR A 17 -7.28 9.49 -2.09
N ALA A 18 -6.91 10.62 -2.70
CA ALA A 18 -7.45 11.93 -2.31
C ALA A 18 -8.96 12.11 -2.60
N ASP A 19 -9.54 11.29 -3.47
CA ASP A 19 -10.97 11.26 -3.80
C ASP A 19 -11.78 10.28 -2.93
N GLY A 20 -11.14 9.65 -1.92
CA GLY A 20 -11.82 8.87 -0.88
C GLY A 20 -11.89 7.36 -1.13
N HIS A 21 -11.24 6.84 -2.17
CA HIS A 21 -11.10 5.39 -2.33
C HIS A 21 -10.09 4.84 -1.33
N THR A 22 -10.47 3.79 -0.59
CA THR A 22 -9.62 3.16 0.41
C THR A 22 -9.65 1.63 0.27
N ARG A 23 -8.53 0.98 0.60
CA ARG A 23 -8.43 -0.48 0.60
C ARG A 23 -7.47 -0.96 1.68
N SER A 24 -7.80 -2.08 2.29
CA SER A 24 -6.90 -2.83 3.18
C SER A 24 -6.73 -4.25 2.64
N SER A 25 -5.50 -4.76 2.65
CA SER A 25 -5.16 -6.10 2.19
C SER A 25 -4.24 -6.77 3.21
N SER A 26 -4.59 -7.98 3.65
CA SER A 26 -3.73 -8.78 4.53
C SER A 26 -2.40 -9.08 3.85
N PHE A 27 -1.31 -8.84 4.56
CA PHE A 27 0.05 -9.09 4.11
C PHE A 27 0.96 -9.24 5.33
N ALA A 28 1.33 -10.48 5.65
CA ALA A 28 2.25 -10.80 6.74
C ALA A 28 3.69 -10.45 6.35
N MET A 29 4.10 -9.19 6.57
CA MET A 29 5.37 -8.65 6.08
C MET A 29 6.58 -9.41 6.66
N TRP A 30 6.50 -9.87 7.90
CA TRP A 30 7.56 -10.66 8.54
C TRP A 30 7.84 -12.00 7.86
N GLN A 31 6.85 -12.58 7.16
CA GLN A 31 7.00 -13.83 6.40
C GLN A 31 7.28 -13.56 4.92
N ARG A 32 6.64 -12.55 4.36
CA ARG A 32 6.50 -12.34 2.91
C ARG A 32 7.22 -11.09 2.41
N HIS A 33 8.15 -10.50 3.17
CA HIS A 33 8.86 -9.26 2.81
C HIS A 33 9.42 -9.23 1.38
N ALA A 34 9.93 -10.36 0.87
CA ALA A 34 10.43 -10.47 -0.51
C ALA A 34 9.35 -10.23 -1.59
N GLU A 35 8.07 -10.42 -1.26
CA GLU A 35 6.93 -10.22 -2.16
C GLU A 35 6.37 -8.79 -2.10
N LEU A 36 6.86 -7.95 -1.18
CA LEU A 36 6.28 -6.63 -0.89
C LEU A 36 6.20 -5.74 -2.14
N THR A 37 7.26 -5.72 -2.96
CA THR A 37 7.28 -4.92 -4.18
C THR A 37 6.16 -5.31 -5.14
N ALA A 38 5.93 -6.62 -5.33
CA ALA A 38 4.90 -7.11 -6.24
C ALA A 38 3.49 -6.78 -5.70
N GLU A 39 3.27 -6.94 -4.39
CA GLU A 39 1.97 -6.62 -3.77
C GLU A 39 1.66 -5.11 -3.78
N LEU A 40 2.65 -4.25 -3.55
CA LEU A 40 2.48 -2.80 -3.66
C LEU A 40 2.17 -2.38 -5.11
N GLN A 41 2.85 -2.95 -6.10
CA GLN A 41 2.57 -2.71 -7.50
C GLN A 41 1.13 -3.11 -7.83
N ARG A 42 0.71 -4.33 -7.45
CA ARG A 42 -0.65 -4.81 -7.66
C ARG A 42 -1.68 -3.86 -7.05
N LEU A 43 -1.50 -3.48 -5.78
CA LEU A 43 -2.42 -2.58 -5.08
C LEU A 43 -2.50 -1.20 -5.74
N ALA A 44 -1.36 -0.64 -6.15
CA ALA A 44 -1.31 0.67 -6.80
C ALA A 44 -2.01 0.63 -8.17
N THR A 45 -1.72 -0.37 -9.00
CA THR A 45 -2.30 -0.52 -10.34
C THR A 45 -3.80 -0.78 -10.33
N ASP A 46 -4.32 -1.40 -9.25
CA ASP A 46 -5.76 -1.63 -9.09
C ASP A 46 -6.56 -0.30 -8.98
N VAL A 47 -5.89 0.82 -8.68
CA VAL A 47 -6.54 2.12 -8.49
C VAL A 47 -6.09 3.15 -9.52
N PHE A 48 -4.77 3.35 -9.65
CA PHE A 48 -4.19 4.22 -10.66
C PHE A 48 -3.08 3.50 -11.40
N ALA A 49 -3.21 3.35 -12.72
CA ALA A 49 -2.14 2.81 -13.55
C ALA A 49 -0.85 3.67 -13.46
N GLN A 50 -0.99 4.98 -13.26
CA GLN A 50 0.10 5.94 -13.05
C GLN A 50 -0.36 7.05 -12.09
N PRO A 51 -0.03 7.01 -10.80
CA PRO A 51 -0.27 8.13 -9.89
C PRO A 51 0.68 9.31 -10.18
N ASP A 52 0.22 10.54 -9.93
CA ASP A 52 1.05 11.74 -10.11
C ASP A 52 1.99 11.94 -8.91
N LEU A 53 1.57 11.51 -7.72
CA LEU A 53 2.36 11.57 -6.49
C LEU A 53 1.95 10.44 -5.54
N ILE A 54 2.95 9.88 -4.86
CA ILE A 54 2.77 8.81 -3.86
C ILE A 54 3.21 9.33 -2.50
N GLY A 55 2.30 9.30 -1.53
CA GLY A 55 2.64 9.39 -0.12
C GLY A 55 2.83 7.99 0.44
N LEU A 56 3.97 7.73 1.08
CA LEU A 56 4.29 6.42 1.64
C LEU A 56 4.68 6.56 3.11
N THR A 57 4.11 5.71 3.95
CA THR A 57 4.56 5.49 5.33
C THR A 57 4.69 4.00 5.61
N MET A 58 5.49 3.68 6.62
CA MET A 58 5.67 2.33 7.12
C MET A 58 5.50 2.35 8.63
N THR A 59 4.43 1.73 9.11
CA THR A 59 4.09 1.64 10.53
C THR A 59 4.64 0.37 11.15
N ALA A 60 4.55 -0.76 10.42
CA ALA A 60 5.28 -2.02 10.59
C ALA A 60 5.61 -2.50 12.02
N GLU A 61 4.82 -2.11 13.03
CA GLU A 61 5.00 -2.60 14.38
C GLU A 61 4.71 -4.11 14.42
N LEU A 62 5.66 -4.85 14.97
CA LEU A 62 5.57 -6.29 15.19
C LEU A 62 5.62 -6.48 16.72
N ALA A 63 4.60 -7.14 17.27
CA ALA A 63 4.51 -7.45 18.69
C ALA A 63 5.42 -8.62 19.08
#